data_AF-A0A9E5KDT6-F1
#
_entry.id   AF-A0A9E5KDT6-F1
#
_cell.length_a   1.000
_cell.length_b   1.000
_cell.length_c   1.000
_cell.angle_alpha   90.00
_cell.angle_beta   90.00
_cell.angle_gamma   90.00
#
_symmetry.space_group_name_H-M   'P 1'
#
loop_
_entity.id
_entity.type
_entity.pdbx_description
1 polymer ?
#
loop_
_entity_poly.entity_id
_entity_poly.type
_entity_poly.pdbx_seq_one_letter_code
_entity_poly.pdbx_strand_id
1 'polypeptide(L)' 'MQRVVCFILGGGHGSGLYPLTLSRSVPAVPLAGKYRLIDVPVSNCINSG' A
#
# COMPACT_ATOMS: atom_id res chain seq x y z
N MET A 1 13.72 -1.70 -17.01
CA MET A 1 13.25 -0.31 -16.83
C MET A 1 14.39 0.54 -16.24
N GLN A 2 15.31 1.09 -17.04
CA GLN A 2 16.61 1.55 -16.48
C GLN A 2 16.63 2.98 -15.88
N ARG A 3 15.54 3.76 -15.94
CA ARG A 3 15.47 5.12 -15.34
C ARG A 3 14.03 5.54 -14.95
N VAL A 4 13.31 4.74 -14.17
CA VAL A 4 11.99 5.13 -13.64
C VAL A 4 12.01 5.02 -12.13
N VAL A 5 11.52 6.05 -11.43
CA VAL A 5 11.36 6.07 -9.98
C VAL A 5 9.87 5.84 -9.67
N CYS A 6 9.56 4.80 -8.90
CA CYS A 6 8.22 4.62 -8.36
C CYS A 6 8.05 5.45 -7.08
N PHE A 7 7.04 6.31 -7.04
CA PHE A 7 6.66 7.08 -5.86
C PHE A 7 5.24 6.71 -5.43
N ILE A 8 5.09 6.12 -4.24
CA ILE A 8 3.82 5.60 -3.74
C ILE A 8 3.30 6.51 -2.63
N LEU A 9 2.12 7.10 -2.84
CA LEU A 9 1.43 7.90 -1.83
C LEU A 9 0.69 6.98 -0.86
N GLY A 10 1.38 6.62 0.22
CA GLY A 10 0.94 5.60 1.16
C GLY A 10 -0.35 5.92 1.91
N GLY A 11 -0.79 7.18 2.05
CA GLY A 11 -2.12 7.44 2.62
C GLY A 11 -2.38 8.86 3.14
N GLY A 12 -3.65 9.06 3.52
CA GLY A 12 -4.18 10.23 4.24
C GLY A 12 -4.92 9.82 5.51
N HIS A 13 -5.96 10.56 5.92
CA HIS A 13 -6.64 10.44 7.22
C HIS A 13 -7.24 9.05 7.56
N GLY A 14 -7.32 8.12 6.61
CA GLY A 14 -7.72 6.72 6.85
C GLY A 14 -9.16 6.52 7.35
N SER A 15 -9.99 7.56 7.32
CA SER A 15 -11.38 7.54 7.78
C SER A 15 -12.26 6.53 7.01
N GLY A 16 -11.99 6.32 5.72
CA GLY A 16 -12.74 5.36 4.90
C GLY A 16 -12.51 3.88 5.25
N LEU A 17 -11.47 3.56 6.03
CA LEU A 17 -11.15 2.20 6.46
C LEU A 17 -11.23 2.02 7.98
N TYR A 18 -11.84 2.97 8.70
CA TYR A 18 -12.13 2.78 10.11
C TYR A 18 -13.04 1.54 10.31
N PRO A 19 -12.80 0.66 11.30
CA PRO A 19 -11.83 0.74 12.40
C PRO A 19 -10.46 0.12 12.09
N LEU A 20 -10.24 -0.39 10.87
CA LEU A 20 -8.99 -1.08 10.50
C LEU A 20 -7.76 -0.16 10.55
N THR A 21 -7.97 1.15 10.50
CA THR A 21 -6.96 2.22 10.57
C THR A 21 -6.84 2.86 11.95
N LEU A 22 -7.50 2.34 12.99
CA LEU A 22 -7.49 2.93 14.34
C LEU A 22 -6.07 3.06 14.93
N SER A 23 -5.25 2.03 14.76
CA SER A 23 -3.88 1.96 15.30
C SER A 23 -2.81 1.79 14.22
N ARG A 24 -3.19 1.94 12.95
CA ARG A 24 -2.30 1.75 11.80
C ARG A 24 -2.69 2.65 10.64
N SER A 25 -1.69 3.06 9.86
CA SER A 25 -1.92 3.78 8.62
C SER A 25 -2.66 2.90 7.59
N VAL A 26 -3.42 3.52 6.68
CA VAL A 26 -4.07 2.85 5.52
C VAL A 26 -3.20 1.80 4.81
N PRO A 27 -1.93 2.05 4.43
CA PRO A 27 -1.14 1.10 3.67
C PRO A 27 -0.78 -0.16 4.47
N ALA A 28 -0.83 -0.10 5.80
CA ALA A 28 -0.53 -1.21 6.69
C ALA A 28 -1.75 -2.10 6.98
N VAL A 29 -2.93 -1.78 6.44
CA VAL A 29 -4.14 -2.59 6.61
C VAL A 29 -3.92 -3.97 5.97
N PRO A 30 -4.18 -5.07 6.72
CA PRO A 30 -4.05 -6.43 6.19
C PRO A 30 -5.00 -6.69 5.03
N LEU A 31 -4.52 -7.41 4.03
CA LEU A 31 -5.25 -7.85 2.84
C LEU A 31 -5.00 -9.34 2.61
N ALA A 32 -6.05 -10.10 2.30
CA ALA A 32 -5.96 -11.50 1.88
C ALA A 32 -5.12 -12.41 2.82
N GLY A 33 -5.15 -12.15 4.13
CA GLY A 33 -4.53 -12.98 5.18
C GLY A 33 -3.01 -12.89 5.34
N LYS A 34 -2.25 -12.65 4.26
CA LYS A 34 -0.78 -12.57 4.30
C LYS A 34 -0.18 -11.27 3.79
N TYR A 35 -0.98 -10.43 3.14
CA TYR A 35 -0.51 -9.21 2.50
C TYR A 35 -1.02 -7.98 3.23
N ARG A 36 -0.54 -6.82 2.81
CA ARG A 36 -1.01 -5.50 3.18
C ARG A 36 -1.37 -4.70 1.93
N LEU A 37 -2.18 -3.66 2.08
CA LEU A 37 -2.57 -2.82 0.94
C LEU A 37 -1.36 -2.26 0.15
N ILE A 38 -0.25 -1.94 0.82
CA ILE A 38 0.98 -1.46 0.19
C ILE A 38 1.65 -2.48 -0.73
N ASP A 39 1.43 -3.78 -0.52
CA ASP A 39 2.12 -4.82 -1.28
C ASP A 39 1.65 -4.84 -2.74
N VAL A 40 0.43 -4.38 -3.03
CA VAL A 40 -0.11 -4.31 -4.40
C VAL A 40 0.69 -3.33 -5.28
N PRO A 41 0.78 -2.02 -4.98
CA PRO A 41 1.53 -1.09 -5.81
C PRO A 41 3.04 -1.39 -5.80
N VAL A 42 3.60 -1.89 -4.70
CA VAL A 42 5.02 -2.30 -4.63
C VAL A 42 5.29 -3.48 -5.57
N SER A 43 4.46 -4.52 -5.51
CA SER A 43 4.60 -5.70 -6.39
C SER A 43 4.42 -5.30 -7.86
N ASN A 44 3.49 -4.40 -8.16
CA ASN A 44 3.32 -3.87 -9.51
C ASN A 44 4.57 -3.13 -10.00
N CYS A 45 5.16 -2.25 -9.17
CA CYS A 45 6.40 -1.56 -9.53
C CYS A 45 7.55 -2.53 -9.79
N ILE A 46 7.70 -3.58 -8.97
CA ILE A 46 8.75 -4.60 -9.12
C ILE A 46 8.52 -5.44 -10.39
N ASN A 47 7.27 -5.85 -10.66
CA ASN A 47 6.96 -6.74 -11.78
C ASN A 47 6.82 -6.03 -13.13
N SER A 48 6.75 -4.69 -13.15
CA SER A 48 6.53 -3.92 -14.39
C SER A 48 7.80 -3.65 -15.21
N GLY A 49 8.99 -4.08 -14.76
CA GLY A 49 10.15 -4.28 -15.66
C GLY A 49 11.53 -3.89 -15.17
#